data_AF-A0A5A7Q111-F1
#
_entry.id   AF-A0A5A7Q111-F1
#
_cell.length_a   1.000
_cell.length_b   1.000
_cell.length_c   1.000
_cell.angle_alpha   90.00
_cell.angle_beta   90.00
_cell.angle_gamma   90.00
#
_symmetry.space_group_name_H-M   'P 1'
#
loop_
_entity.id
_entity.type
_entity.pdbx_description
1 polymer ?
#
loop_
_entity_poly.entity_id
_entity_poly.type
_entity_poly.pdbx_seq_one_letter_code
_entity_poly.pdbx_strand_id
1 'polypeptide(L)'
;MQPKKKIDECPWRKKSCFFTLPYWEYLSSRHHLDPMHIEKNITDSVIGTLLDMPGKTKDHYRARLDMKEMGIRSSLHHVESDNNKRRFLPKACFSMTKKEKTVFCEVLEKAKLPQGCASNIGRCVQMKELKISGYKSHDAHIIMQYLLQVAVRKTLPKDVALALIRLGAFFRAICSKVINPQDLDHWQSEIVEILCTFERIFPPSFFDILPHLPIHLVDEVRSSGPVSSWWMFFIERYLGKLKSYVRNRSRPEGSIAEGYLAEECLVFCSRYLNDGEKKQSRSISSSNRKVVSNVEKSPIFCQNGYPLGRRKKQRKGKYIV
;
A
#
# COMPACT_ATOMS: atom_id res chain seq x y z
N MET A 1 -2.67 25.12 30.95
CA MET A 1 -1.76 25.02 29.79
C MET A 1 -0.36 25.32 30.29
N GLN A 2 0.52 24.33 30.37
CA GLN A 2 1.93 24.60 30.68
C GLN A 2 2.65 25.11 29.41
N PRO A 3 3.55 26.09 29.53
CA PRO A 3 4.26 26.64 28.38
C PRO A 3 5.25 25.62 27.82
N LYS A 4 5.19 25.40 26.50
CA LYS A 4 6.18 24.59 25.77
C LYS A 4 7.51 25.35 25.76
N LYS A 5 8.49 24.90 26.55
CA LYS A 5 9.89 25.28 26.36
C LYS A 5 10.30 24.86 24.94
N LYS A 6 10.74 25.82 24.12
CA LYS A 6 11.50 25.53 22.90
C LYS A 6 12.85 24.97 23.37
N ILE A 7 13.08 23.69 23.09
CA ILE A 7 14.40 23.08 23.16
C ILE A 7 14.93 23.17 21.73
N ASP A 8 15.83 24.13 21.47
CA ASP A 8 16.34 24.44 20.13
C ASP A 8 17.43 23.47 19.63
N GLU A 9 17.75 22.40 20.37
CA GLU A 9 18.84 21.48 20.02
C GLU A 9 18.39 20.07 19.57
N CYS A 10 17.08 19.78 19.54
CA CYS A 10 16.58 18.47 19.16
C CYS A 10 15.49 18.56 18.07
N PRO A 11 15.71 18.00 16.86
CA PRO A 11 14.69 18.01 15.81
C PRO A 11 13.45 17.17 16.18
N TRP A 12 13.55 16.33 17.22
CA TRP A 12 12.50 15.44 17.67
C TRP A 12 11.55 16.13 18.66
N ARG A 13 10.33 16.43 18.21
CA ARG A 13 9.32 17.12 19.03
C ARG A 13 8.51 16.21 19.94
N LYS A 14 8.60 14.88 19.78
CA LYS A 14 7.82 13.88 20.53
C LYS A 14 8.64 12.60 20.74
N LYS A 15 8.64 12.10 21.97
CA LYS A 15 9.07 10.74 22.33
C LYS A 15 7.81 9.88 22.46
N SER A 16 7.80 8.69 21.85
CA SER A 16 6.67 7.77 22.02
C SER A 16 6.60 7.30 23.49
N CYS A 17 5.38 7.16 24.04
CA CYS A 17 5.18 6.63 25.39
C CYS A 17 5.65 5.18 25.52
N PHE A 18 5.78 4.44 24.43
CA PHE A 18 6.32 3.07 24.47
C PHE A 18 7.76 3.03 24.97
N PHE A 19 8.55 4.08 24.74
CA PHE A 19 9.93 4.18 25.24
C PHE A 19 10.04 4.36 26.77
N THR A 20 8.92 4.60 27.47
CA THR A 20 8.91 4.72 28.93
C THR A 20 8.37 3.47 29.61
N LEU A 21 8.00 2.44 28.85
CA LEU A 21 7.49 1.20 29.43
C LEU A 21 8.64 0.41 30.09
N PRO A 22 8.47 -0.13 31.30
CA PRO A 22 9.54 -0.82 32.03
C PRO A 22 10.15 -1.97 31.25
N TYR A 23 9.36 -2.65 30.41
CA TYR A 23 9.83 -3.80 29.65
C TYR A 23 10.57 -3.42 28.35
N TRP A 24 10.59 -2.14 27.96
CA TRP A 24 11.12 -1.69 26.68
C TRP A 24 12.62 -1.99 26.51
N GLU A 25 13.38 -1.95 27.61
CA GLU A 25 14.81 -2.24 27.61
C GLU A 25 15.09 -3.71 27.26
N TYR A 26 14.20 -4.64 27.61
CA TYR A 26 14.34 -6.07 27.38
C TYR A 26 13.87 -6.54 25.99
N LEU A 27 13.25 -5.66 25.18
CA LEU A 27 12.83 -6.01 23.83
C LEU A 27 14.05 -6.12 22.89
N SER A 28 14.24 -7.30 22.28
CA SER A 28 15.29 -7.54 21.30
C SER A 28 15.11 -6.72 20.02
N SER A 29 13.85 -6.52 19.60
CA SER A 29 13.48 -5.57 18.54
C SER A 29 12.49 -4.55 19.10
N ARG A 30 12.85 -3.28 19.00
CA ARG A 30 12.08 -2.14 19.53
C ARG A 30 11.25 -1.42 18.46
N HIS A 31 11.53 -1.68 17.19
CA HIS A 31 10.80 -1.09 16.08
C HIS A 31 10.92 -1.99 14.85
N HIS A 32 9.90 -1.89 14.00
CA HIS A 32 9.89 -2.48 12.67
C HIS A 32 9.57 -1.38 11.67
N LEU A 33 10.22 -1.42 10.53
CA LEU A 33 9.80 -0.69 9.36
C LEU A 33 8.42 -1.21 8.94
N ASP A 34 7.60 -0.34 8.38
CA ASP A 34 6.28 -0.71 7.89
C ASP A 34 6.35 -0.97 6.38
N PRO A 35 6.49 -2.24 5.94
CA PRO A 35 6.69 -2.54 4.52
C PRO A 35 5.44 -2.21 3.71
N MET A 36 4.27 -2.16 4.36
CA MET A 36 3.02 -1.75 3.74
C MET A 36 3.10 -0.31 3.21
N HIS A 37 3.47 0.62 4.07
CA HIS A 37 3.58 2.02 3.68
C HIS A 37 4.83 2.31 2.86
N ILE A 38 5.93 1.60 3.10
CA ILE A 38 7.15 1.69 2.27
C ILE A 38 6.81 1.37 0.82
N GLU A 39 6.31 0.17 0.56
CA GLU A 39 6.02 -0.28 -0.80
C GLU A 39 4.93 0.57 -1.45
N LYS A 40 3.89 0.95 -0.71
CA LYS A 40 2.86 1.88 -1.22
C LYS A 40 3.45 3.22 -1.63
N ASN A 41 4.29 3.84 -0.81
CA ASN A 41 4.84 5.17 -1.11
C ASN A 41 5.83 5.13 -2.29
N ILE A 42 6.60 4.04 -2.41
CA ILE A 42 7.45 3.81 -3.58
C ILE A 42 6.57 3.62 -4.82
N THR A 43 5.49 2.84 -4.73
CA THR A 43 4.50 2.68 -5.81
C THR A 43 3.91 4.01 -6.24
N ASP A 44 3.50 4.85 -5.29
CA ASP A 44 2.96 6.18 -5.54
C ASP A 44 3.99 7.08 -6.26
N SER A 45 5.26 7.00 -5.87
CA SER A 45 6.36 7.76 -6.49
C SER A 45 6.68 7.27 -7.90
N VAL A 46 6.72 5.95 -8.12
CA VAL A 46 6.93 5.34 -9.44
C VAL A 46 5.80 5.74 -10.39
N ILE A 47 4.53 5.48 -10.02
CA ILE A 47 3.38 5.79 -10.88
C ILE A 47 3.25 7.30 -11.09
N GLY A 48 3.46 8.10 -10.04
CA GLY A 48 3.47 9.56 -10.08
C GLY A 48 4.44 10.12 -11.11
N THR A 49 5.65 9.56 -11.12
CA THR A 49 6.73 10.00 -12.02
C THR A 49 6.52 9.52 -13.44
N LEU A 50 6.18 8.24 -13.64
CA LEU A 50 5.98 7.66 -14.96
C LEU A 50 4.80 8.27 -15.73
N LEU A 51 3.68 8.51 -15.04
CA LEU A 51 2.50 9.12 -15.65
C LEU A 51 2.56 10.66 -15.68
N ASP A 52 3.61 11.27 -15.14
CA ASP A 52 3.77 12.72 -15.01
C ASP A 52 2.55 13.37 -14.32
N MET A 53 2.16 12.82 -13.17
CA MET A 53 0.98 13.28 -12.43
C MET A 53 1.31 14.59 -11.68
N PRO A 54 0.55 15.68 -11.88
CA PRO A 54 0.78 16.94 -11.19
C PRO A 54 0.78 16.77 -9.66
N GLY A 55 1.81 17.31 -9.00
CA GLY A 55 1.99 17.22 -7.54
C GLY A 55 2.43 15.86 -7.02
N LYS A 56 2.60 14.85 -7.88
CA LYS A 56 3.08 13.50 -7.51
C LYS A 56 4.36 13.08 -8.25
N THR A 57 4.59 13.63 -9.45
CA THR A 57 5.82 13.37 -10.19
C THR A 57 7.03 13.82 -9.39
N LYS A 58 8.05 12.96 -9.31
CA LYS A 58 9.35 13.33 -8.75
C LYS A 58 10.18 14.13 -9.75
N ASP A 59 9.82 14.09 -11.03
CA ASP A 59 10.51 14.82 -12.10
C ASP A 59 9.85 16.17 -12.39
N HIS A 60 9.86 17.06 -11.40
CA HIS A 60 9.29 18.40 -11.53
C HIS A 60 10.35 19.47 -11.83
N TYR A 61 9.91 20.66 -12.23
CA TYR A 61 10.80 21.79 -12.56
C TYR A 61 11.88 22.08 -11.51
N ARG A 62 11.53 22.08 -10.21
CA ARG A 62 12.54 22.30 -9.15
C ARG A 62 13.64 21.24 -9.12
N ALA A 63 13.31 19.95 -9.27
CA ALA A 63 14.29 18.88 -9.35
C ALA A 63 15.24 19.06 -10.55
N ARG A 64 14.76 19.68 -11.63
CA ARG A 64 15.56 20.01 -12.82
C ARG A 64 16.45 21.24 -12.61
N LEU A 65 16.06 22.17 -11.73
CA LEU A 65 16.94 23.24 -11.26
C LEU A 65 18.03 22.68 -10.36
N ASP A 66 17.66 21.84 -9.40
CA ASP A 66 18.60 21.20 -8.47
C ASP A 66 19.65 20.39 -9.24
N MET A 67 19.25 19.62 -10.26
CA MET A 67 20.19 18.91 -11.14
C MET A 67 21.15 19.84 -11.89
N LYS A 68 20.71 21.04 -12.27
CA LYS A 68 21.56 22.05 -12.92
C LYS A 68 22.57 22.62 -11.94
N GLU A 69 22.12 22.97 -10.74
CA GLU A 69 22.97 23.48 -9.65
C GLU A 69 24.01 22.44 -9.23
N MET A 70 23.63 21.17 -9.14
CA MET A 70 24.52 20.05 -8.83
C MET A 70 25.49 19.69 -9.98
N GLY A 71 25.33 20.26 -11.18
CA GLY A 71 26.18 19.97 -12.33
C GLY A 71 26.04 18.54 -12.89
N ILE A 72 24.92 17.84 -12.60
CA ILE A 72 24.69 16.46 -13.03
C ILE A 72 23.66 16.40 -14.16
N ARG A 73 23.79 15.42 -15.07
CA ARG A 73 22.79 15.13 -16.11
C ARG A 73 22.41 16.36 -16.96
N SER A 74 23.42 17.01 -17.54
CA SER A 74 23.25 18.23 -18.36
C SER A 74 22.20 18.11 -19.47
N SER A 75 22.04 16.92 -20.06
CA SER A 75 21.01 16.63 -21.07
C SER A 75 19.56 16.79 -20.57
N LEU A 76 19.35 16.78 -19.25
CA LEU A 76 18.05 16.92 -18.59
C LEU A 76 17.82 18.31 -18.00
N HIS A 77 18.78 19.22 -18.09
CA HIS A 77 18.61 20.58 -17.57
C HIS A 77 17.49 21.31 -18.30
N HIS A 78 16.81 22.21 -17.59
CA HIS A 78 15.80 23.06 -18.21
C HIS A 78 16.47 23.96 -19.25
N VAL A 79 15.82 24.14 -20.40
CA VAL A 79 16.29 25.04 -21.46
C VAL A 79 15.39 26.26 -21.47
N GLU A 80 16.01 27.43 -21.35
CA GLU A 80 15.36 28.72 -21.59
C GLU A 80 15.43 29.00 -23.09
N SER A 81 14.27 29.24 -23.72
CA SER A 81 14.22 29.65 -25.12
C SER A 81 14.51 31.15 -25.23
N ASP A 82 15.19 31.56 -26.31
CA ASP A 82 15.67 32.93 -26.60
C ASP A 82 14.64 34.06 -26.37
N ASN A 83 13.35 33.76 -26.34
CA ASN A 83 12.26 34.71 -26.11
C ASN A 83 11.69 34.74 -24.69
N ASN A 84 12.33 34.10 -23.69
CA ASN A 84 11.92 34.08 -22.27
C ASN A 84 10.47 33.62 -21.96
N LYS A 85 9.71 33.19 -22.97
CA LYS A 85 8.26 32.89 -22.86
C LYS A 85 7.93 31.40 -22.83
N ARG A 86 8.85 30.51 -23.20
CA ARG A 86 8.63 29.06 -23.17
C ARG A 86 9.82 28.36 -22.55
N ARG A 87 9.55 27.72 -21.41
CA ARG A 87 10.49 26.88 -20.66
C ARG A 87 10.25 25.44 -21.10
N PHE A 88 11.29 24.75 -21.57
CA PHE A 88 11.19 23.37 -22.04
C PHE A 88 11.93 22.44 -21.09
N LEU A 89 11.25 21.35 -20.66
CA LEU A 89 11.87 20.26 -19.94
C LEU A 89 12.20 19.14 -20.94
N PRO A 90 13.49 18.81 -21.16
CA PRO A 90 13.86 17.67 -21.98
C PRO A 90 13.27 16.37 -21.42
N LYS A 91 12.75 15.53 -22.31
CA LYS A 91 12.20 14.22 -21.94
C LYS A 91 13.29 13.35 -21.33
N ALA A 92 12.99 12.77 -20.16
CA ALA A 92 13.85 11.77 -19.56
C ALA A 92 13.69 10.41 -20.25
N CYS A 93 14.61 9.48 -19.99
CA CYS A 93 14.54 8.11 -20.52
C CYS A 93 13.31 7.33 -20.04
N PHE A 94 12.68 7.75 -18.93
CA PHE A 94 11.45 7.17 -18.40
C PHE A 94 10.17 7.92 -18.82
N SER A 95 10.30 8.98 -19.64
CA SER A 95 9.14 9.76 -20.09
C SER A 95 8.35 8.99 -21.17
N MET A 96 7.07 8.71 -20.88
CA MET A 96 6.16 8.08 -21.83
C MET A 96 5.44 9.08 -22.72
N THR A 97 5.28 8.73 -24.00
CA THR A 97 4.32 9.37 -24.91
C THR A 97 2.88 9.15 -24.46
N LYS A 98 1.94 9.92 -25.00
CA LYS A 98 0.51 9.74 -24.71
C LYS A 98 0.03 8.32 -25.04
N LYS A 99 0.51 7.74 -26.15
CA LYS A 99 0.16 6.36 -26.56
C LYS A 99 0.66 5.33 -25.55
N GLU A 100 1.91 5.47 -25.09
CA GLU A 100 2.49 4.59 -24.08
C GLU A 100 1.78 4.72 -22.73
N LYS A 101 1.44 5.95 -22.30
CA LYS A 101 0.61 6.16 -21.10
C LYS A 101 -0.77 5.52 -21.21
N THR A 102 -1.40 5.57 -22.38
CA THR A 102 -2.67 4.88 -22.64
C THR A 102 -2.50 3.37 -22.46
N VAL A 103 -1.50 2.75 -23.09
CA VAL A 103 -1.22 1.31 -22.93
C VAL A 103 -0.95 0.95 -21.46
N PHE A 104 -0.16 1.76 -20.75
CA PHE A 104 0.13 1.57 -19.33
C PHE A 104 -1.16 1.55 -18.48
N CYS A 105 -2.02 2.56 -18.66
CA CYS A 105 -3.28 2.67 -17.94
C CYS A 105 -4.27 1.56 -18.33
N GLU A 106 -4.33 1.16 -19.60
CA GLU A 106 -5.19 0.07 -20.06
C GLU A 106 -4.87 -1.27 -19.40
N VAL A 107 -3.58 -1.57 -19.17
CA VAL A 107 -3.17 -2.78 -18.45
C VAL A 107 -3.79 -2.80 -17.05
N LEU A 108 -3.76 -1.66 -16.34
CA LEU A 108 -4.28 -1.55 -14.98
C LEU A 108 -5.81 -1.46 -14.95
N GLU A 109 -6.43 -0.82 -15.96
CA GLU A 109 -7.88 -0.72 -16.09
C GLU A 109 -8.52 -2.09 -16.36
N LYS A 110 -7.92 -2.86 -17.26
CA LYS A 110 -8.45 -4.15 -17.75
C LYS A 110 -7.97 -5.34 -16.91
N ALA A 111 -7.14 -5.12 -15.89
CA ALA A 111 -6.62 -6.17 -15.03
C ALA A 111 -7.76 -6.97 -14.37
N LYS A 112 -7.78 -8.29 -14.57
CA LYS A 112 -8.67 -9.23 -13.90
C LYS A 112 -7.85 -10.07 -12.94
N LEU A 113 -8.22 -10.04 -11.67
CA LEU A 113 -7.53 -10.73 -10.59
C LEU A 113 -8.43 -11.79 -9.94
N PRO A 114 -7.85 -12.85 -9.35
CA PRO A 114 -8.62 -13.84 -8.59
C PRO A 114 -9.46 -13.17 -7.49
N GLN A 115 -10.61 -13.78 -7.19
CA GLN A 115 -11.50 -13.28 -6.13
C GLN A 115 -10.76 -13.23 -4.79
N GLY A 116 -10.84 -12.09 -4.11
CA GLY A 116 -10.17 -11.87 -2.82
C GLY A 116 -8.71 -11.38 -2.91
N CYS A 117 -8.12 -11.31 -4.12
CA CYS A 117 -6.74 -10.88 -4.32
C CYS A 117 -6.56 -9.35 -4.25
N ALA A 118 -7.46 -8.56 -4.83
CA ALA A 118 -7.40 -7.10 -4.75
C ALA A 118 -8.80 -6.50 -4.89
N SER A 119 -8.91 -5.17 -4.69
CA SER A 119 -10.10 -4.47 -5.15
C SER A 119 -10.10 -4.36 -6.68
N ASN A 120 -11.20 -3.84 -7.25
CA ASN A 120 -11.24 -3.57 -8.69
C ASN A 120 -10.37 -2.34 -9.00
N ILE A 121 -9.08 -2.57 -9.28
CA ILE A 121 -8.06 -1.56 -9.59
C ILE A 121 -8.48 -0.67 -10.76
N GLY A 122 -9.24 -1.21 -11.73
CA GLY A 122 -9.71 -0.41 -12.86
C GLY A 122 -10.59 0.77 -12.48
N ARG A 123 -11.27 0.73 -11.32
CA ARG A 123 -12.02 1.88 -10.79
C ARG A 123 -11.13 3.05 -10.36
N CYS A 124 -9.85 2.81 -10.15
CA CYS A 124 -8.86 3.81 -9.75
C CYS A 124 -8.17 4.45 -10.96
N VAL A 125 -8.37 3.90 -12.16
CA VAL A 125 -7.77 4.39 -13.41
C VAL A 125 -8.70 5.41 -14.06
N GLN A 126 -8.14 6.57 -14.42
CA GLN A 126 -8.85 7.64 -15.10
C GLN A 126 -8.27 7.78 -16.51
N MET A 127 -8.91 7.10 -17.49
CA MET A 127 -8.40 6.97 -18.86
C MET A 127 -8.35 8.29 -19.64
N LYS A 128 -9.24 9.24 -19.34
CA LYS A 128 -9.25 10.55 -20.03
C LYS A 128 -8.03 11.38 -19.64
N GLU A 129 -7.71 11.39 -18.35
CA GLU A 129 -6.60 12.13 -17.76
C GLU A 129 -5.29 11.33 -17.71
N LEU A 130 -5.32 10.04 -18.07
CA LEU A 130 -4.18 9.10 -18.01
C LEU A 130 -3.48 9.09 -16.64
N LYS A 131 -4.28 9.06 -15.58
CA LYS A 131 -3.82 9.08 -14.18
C LYS A 131 -4.47 7.98 -13.36
N ILE A 132 -3.87 7.68 -12.23
CA ILE A 132 -4.36 6.65 -11.30
C ILE A 132 -4.46 7.24 -9.91
N SER A 133 -5.59 7.04 -9.24
CA SER A 133 -5.84 7.60 -7.92
C SER A 133 -6.90 6.82 -7.14
N GLY A 134 -6.84 6.92 -5.80
CA GLY A 134 -7.85 6.34 -4.92
C GLY A 134 -7.72 4.84 -4.66
N TYR A 135 -6.64 4.20 -5.12
CA TYR A 135 -6.30 2.84 -4.73
C TYR A 135 -5.77 2.81 -3.29
N LYS A 136 -5.95 1.68 -2.60
CA LYS A 136 -5.48 1.48 -1.22
C LYS A 136 -4.10 0.83 -1.20
N SER A 137 -3.47 0.76 -0.02
CA SER A 137 -2.17 0.10 0.15
C SER A 137 -2.16 -1.29 -0.47
N HIS A 138 -3.18 -2.12 -0.17
CA HIS A 138 -3.30 -3.47 -0.73
C HIS A 138 -3.28 -3.49 -2.26
N ASP A 139 -3.96 -2.55 -2.91
CA ASP A 139 -3.96 -2.45 -4.37
C ASP A 139 -2.58 -2.00 -4.89
N ALA A 140 -1.89 -1.11 -4.16
CA ALA A 140 -0.54 -0.67 -4.49
C ALA A 140 0.47 -1.85 -4.50
N HIS A 141 0.40 -2.75 -3.52
CA HIS A 141 1.23 -3.97 -3.50
C HIS A 141 0.99 -4.84 -4.74
N ILE A 142 -0.28 -5.01 -5.12
CA ILE A 142 -0.62 -5.78 -6.31
C ILE A 142 -0.11 -5.10 -7.59
N ILE A 143 -0.16 -3.76 -7.63
CA ILE A 143 0.40 -3.00 -8.74
C ILE A 143 1.92 -3.20 -8.78
N MET A 144 2.65 -2.94 -7.70
CA MET A 144 4.12 -3.05 -7.64
C MET A 144 4.64 -4.45 -7.97
N GLN A 145 4.08 -5.47 -7.32
CA GLN A 145 4.61 -6.84 -7.41
C GLN A 145 4.17 -7.59 -8.67
N TYR A 146 3.01 -7.26 -9.25
CA TYR A 146 2.43 -8.07 -10.32
C TYR A 146 2.09 -7.29 -11.59
N LEU A 147 1.41 -6.15 -11.48
CA LEU A 147 0.88 -5.47 -12.67
C LEU A 147 1.89 -4.52 -13.32
N LEU A 148 2.77 -3.91 -12.53
CA LEU A 148 3.75 -2.92 -12.99
C LEU A 148 4.65 -3.54 -14.06
N GLN A 149 5.16 -4.75 -13.83
CA GLN A 149 5.98 -5.48 -14.80
C GLN A 149 5.29 -5.70 -16.15
N VAL A 150 3.97 -5.88 -16.17
CA VAL A 150 3.20 -6.05 -17.41
C VAL A 150 3.04 -4.71 -18.11
N ALA A 151 2.73 -3.66 -17.34
CA ALA A 151 2.53 -2.32 -17.87
C ALA A 151 3.81 -1.74 -18.48
N VAL A 152 4.95 -1.84 -17.78
CA VAL A 152 6.20 -1.20 -18.22
C VAL A 152 6.88 -1.89 -19.40
N ARG A 153 6.64 -3.19 -19.59
CA ARG A 153 7.35 -4.00 -20.60
C ARG A 153 7.15 -3.53 -22.05
N LYS A 154 6.02 -2.88 -22.34
CA LYS A 154 5.69 -2.36 -23.68
C LYS A 154 5.60 -0.83 -23.73
N THR A 155 5.80 -0.14 -22.62
CA THR A 155 5.62 1.32 -22.53
C THR A 155 6.89 2.07 -22.18
N LEU A 156 7.94 1.37 -21.73
CA LEU A 156 9.21 1.97 -21.35
C LEU A 156 10.39 1.30 -22.07
N PRO A 157 11.53 1.99 -22.22
CA PRO A 157 12.77 1.38 -22.67
C PRO A 157 13.17 0.20 -21.80
N LYS A 158 13.86 -0.79 -22.40
CA LYS A 158 14.22 -2.06 -21.75
C LYS A 158 14.93 -1.86 -20.41
N ASP A 159 15.87 -0.93 -20.35
CA ASP A 159 16.68 -0.70 -19.13
C ASP A 159 15.84 -0.14 -17.98
N VAL A 160 14.91 0.78 -18.29
CA VAL A 160 13.99 1.35 -17.30
C VAL A 160 12.97 0.31 -16.84
N ALA A 161 12.38 -0.42 -17.79
CA ALA A 161 11.43 -1.48 -17.51
C ALA A 161 12.06 -2.57 -16.63
N LEU A 162 13.28 -3.01 -16.95
CA LEU A 162 13.98 -4.05 -16.20
C LEU A 162 14.24 -3.63 -14.76
N ALA A 163 14.68 -2.40 -14.52
CA ALA A 163 14.89 -1.89 -13.16
C ALA A 163 13.59 -1.96 -12.33
N LEU A 164 12.47 -1.49 -12.90
CA LEU A 164 11.16 -1.52 -12.24
C LEU A 164 10.65 -2.96 -12.01
N ILE A 165 10.90 -3.87 -12.94
CA ILE A 165 10.56 -5.29 -12.82
C ILE A 165 11.37 -5.94 -11.69
N ARG A 166 12.68 -5.67 -11.59
CA ARG A 166 13.55 -6.15 -10.51
C ARG A 166 13.06 -5.67 -9.14
N LEU A 167 12.67 -4.40 -9.03
CA LEU A 167 12.09 -3.86 -7.78
C LEU A 167 10.79 -4.58 -7.39
N GLY A 168 9.88 -4.79 -8.34
CA GLY A 168 8.64 -5.55 -8.09
C GLY A 168 8.92 -7.00 -7.67
N ALA A 169 9.92 -7.64 -8.28
CA ALA A 169 10.35 -8.99 -7.93
C ALA A 169 10.95 -9.05 -6.51
N PHE A 170 11.77 -8.07 -6.13
CA PHE A 170 12.31 -7.94 -4.78
C PHE A 170 11.18 -7.84 -3.74
N PHE A 171 10.23 -6.92 -3.92
CA PHE A 171 9.09 -6.78 -2.99
C PHE A 171 8.27 -8.06 -2.91
N ARG A 172 8.05 -8.72 -4.05
CA ARG A 172 7.33 -10.01 -4.07
C ARG A 172 8.07 -11.10 -3.30
N ALA A 173 9.40 -11.15 -3.39
CA ALA A 173 10.23 -12.14 -2.71
C ALA A 173 10.25 -11.89 -1.20
N ILE A 174 10.55 -10.68 -0.76
CA ILE A 174 10.68 -10.33 0.66
C ILE A 174 9.34 -10.35 1.40
N CYS A 175 8.23 -10.06 0.70
CA CYS A 175 6.87 -10.13 1.25
C CYS A 175 6.27 -11.55 1.16
N SER A 176 7.03 -12.56 0.73
CA SER A 176 6.56 -13.94 0.70
C SER A 176 6.22 -14.46 2.10
N LYS A 177 5.21 -15.34 2.18
CA LYS A 177 4.82 -16.02 3.42
C LYS A 177 5.93 -16.97 3.92
N VAL A 178 6.70 -17.53 3.00
CA VAL A 178 7.78 -18.49 3.28
C VAL A 178 9.04 -17.96 2.63
N ILE A 179 10.11 -17.85 3.42
CA ILE A 179 11.40 -17.28 3.02
C ILE A 179 12.48 -18.30 3.34
N ASN A 180 13.34 -18.59 2.36
CA ASN A 180 14.55 -19.35 2.59
C ASN A 180 15.65 -18.40 3.08
N PRO A 181 16.23 -18.60 4.28
CA PRO A 181 17.28 -17.72 4.80
C PRO A 181 18.51 -17.58 3.89
N GLN A 182 18.80 -18.58 3.05
CA GLN A 182 19.92 -18.55 2.11
C GLN A 182 19.74 -17.51 0.99
N ASP A 183 18.49 -17.13 0.68
CA ASP A 183 18.21 -16.16 -0.38
C ASP A 183 18.41 -14.71 0.09
N LEU A 184 18.49 -14.47 1.41
CA LEU A 184 18.53 -13.12 1.99
C LEU A 184 19.76 -12.32 1.56
N ASP A 185 20.94 -12.95 1.53
CA ASP A 185 22.18 -12.26 1.12
C ASP A 185 22.15 -11.86 -0.36
N HIS A 186 21.52 -12.70 -1.19
CA HIS A 186 21.26 -12.37 -2.58
C HIS A 186 20.27 -11.20 -2.70
N TRP A 187 19.17 -11.20 -1.95
CA TRP A 187 18.20 -10.10 -1.97
C TRP A 187 18.78 -8.78 -1.45
N GLN A 188 19.69 -8.83 -0.47
CA GLN A 188 20.42 -7.65 0.01
C GLN A 188 21.27 -7.04 -1.11
N SER A 189 22.00 -7.88 -1.85
CA SER A 189 22.83 -7.42 -2.97
C SER A 189 21.95 -6.88 -4.11
N GLU A 190 20.84 -7.58 -4.40
CA GLU A 190 19.89 -7.22 -5.43
C GLU A 190 19.24 -5.85 -5.18
N ILE A 191 18.78 -5.56 -3.95
CA ILE A 191 18.15 -4.26 -3.66
C ILE A 191 19.15 -3.09 -3.76
N VAL A 192 20.41 -3.31 -3.38
CA VAL A 192 21.47 -2.30 -3.53
C VAL A 192 21.67 -1.99 -5.02
N GLU A 193 21.81 -3.01 -5.87
CA GLU A 193 21.95 -2.81 -7.31
C GLU A 193 20.73 -2.14 -7.96
N ILE A 194 19.52 -2.53 -7.53
CA ILE A 194 18.27 -1.92 -8.00
C ILE A 194 18.29 -0.43 -7.70
N LEU A 195 18.65 -0.03 -6.47
CA LEU A 195 18.66 1.38 -6.07
C LEU A 195 19.75 2.18 -6.80
N CYS A 196 20.95 1.62 -6.97
CA CYS A 196 21.98 2.25 -7.81
C CYS A 196 21.52 2.41 -9.27
N THR A 197 20.78 1.44 -9.81
CA THR A 197 20.21 1.53 -11.16
C THR A 197 19.13 2.62 -11.22
N PHE A 198 18.28 2.71 -10.19
CA PHE A 198 17.29 3.79 -10.09
C PHE A 198 17.98 5.15 -10.00
N GLU A 199 19.12 5.26 -9.32
CA GLU A 199 19.86 6.52 -9.16
C GLU A 199 20.46 7.01 -10.48
N ARG A 200 20.59 6.11 -11.46
CA ARG A 200 20.98 6.45 -12.84
C ARG A 200 19.78 6.86 -13.71
N ILE A 201 18.60 6.36 -13.39
CA ILE A 201 17.36 6.56 -14.17
C ILE A 201 16.61 7.81 -13.67
N PHE A 202 16.24 7.83 -12.40
CA PHE A 202 15.34 8.83 -11.79
C PHE A 202 16.11 10.05 -11.25
N PRO A 203 15.48 11.23 -11.18
CA PRO A 203 16.10 12.43 -10.61
C PRO A 203 16.36 12.27 -9.10
N PRO A 204 17.28 13.06 -8.50
CA PRO A 204 17.58 13.01 -7.07
C PRO A 204 16.36 13.18 -6.16
N SER A 205 15.38 13.97 -6.58
CA SER A 205 14.09 14.16 -5.89
C SER A 205 13.26 12.89 -5.71
N PHE A 206 13.55 11.82 -6.47
CA PHE A 206 12.94 10.52 -6.29
C PHE A 206 13.39 9.87 -4.97
N PHE A 207 14.63 10.10 -4.57
CA PHE A 207 15.27 9.48 -3.41
C PHE A 207 14.99 10.26 -2.12
N ASP A 208 13.71 10.26 -1.71
CA ASP A 208 13.37 10.55 -0.33
C ASP A 208 13.70 9.35 0.58
N ILE A 209 13.34 9.41 1.86
CA ILE A 209 13.66 8.33 2.80
C ILE A 209 12.99 6.99 2.40
N LEU A 210 11.85 6.99 1.70
CA LEU A 210 11.08 5.77 1.45
C LEU A 210 11.81 4.79 0.50
N PRO A 211 12.36 5.18 -0.66
CA PRO A 211 13.17 4.30 -1.50
C PRO A 211 14.45 3.77 -0.87
N HIS A 212 14.95 4.39 0.20
CA HIS A 212 16.14 3.91 0.92
C HIS A 212 15.81 2.76 1.89
N LEU A 213 14.64 2.80 2.53
CA LEU A 213 14.22 1.81 3.54
C LEU A 213 14.26 0.32 3.09
N PRO A 214 13.99 -0.04 1.81
CA PRO A 214 14.12 -1.40 1.31
C PRO A 214 15.47 -2.08 1.59
N ILE A 215 16.57 -1.32 1.66
CA ILE A 215 17.90 -1.88 1.99
C ILE A 215 17.90 -2.53 3.37
N HIS A 216 17.14 -1.97 4.32
CA HIS A 216 17.07 -2.44 5.70
C HIS A 216 16.05 -3.56 5.92
N LEU A 217 15.13 -3.76 4.96
CA LEU A 217 14.07 -4.77 5.11
C LEU A 217 14.62 -6.19 5.19
N VAL A 218 15.74 -6.48 4.52
CA VAL A 218 16.34 -7.82 4.56
C VAL A 218 16.87 -8.14 5.96
N ASP A 219 17.53 -7.18 6.61
CA ASP A 219 18.00 -7.33 8.00
C ASP A 219 16.85 -7.47 9.00
N GLU A 220 15.75 -6.75 8.77
CA GLU A 220 14.53 -6.93 9.57
C GLU A 220 13.93 -8.32 9.41
N VAL A 221 13.86 -8.81 8.16
CA VAL A 221 13.38 -10.17 7.88
C VAL A 221 14.29 -11.22 8.50
N ARG A 222 15.61 -11.02 8.43
CA ARG A 222 16.61 -11.90 9.06
C ARG A 222 16.40 -11.98 10.58
N SER A 223 16.09 -10.85 11.21
CA SER A 223 15.99 -10.74 12.67
C SER A 223 14.63 -11.16 13.22
N SER A 224 13.55 -10.81 12.53
CA SER A 224 12.19 -10.92 13.06
C SER A 224 11.36 -12.01 12.34
N GLY A 225 11.79 -12.51 11.18
CA GLY A 225 11.09 -13.51 10.37
C GLY A 225 10.35 -12.92 9.15
N PRO A 226 9.37 -13.63 8.57
CA PRO A 226 8.68 -13.13 7.38
C PRO A 226 7.86 -11.86 7.65
N VAL A 227 7.83 -10.93 6.69
CA VAL A 227 7.05 -9.68 6.75
C VAL A 227 5.56 -9.95 7.06
N SER A 228 5.04 -11.11 6.65
CA SER A 228 3.68 -11.58 6.96
C SER A 228 3.29 -11.43 8.44
N SER A 229 4.27 -11.51 9.34
CA SER A 229 4.08 -11.49 10.79
C SER A 229 3.87 -10.09 11.39
N TRP A 230 4.28 -9.02 10.68
CA TRP A 230 4.19 -7.63 11.19
C TRP A 230 3.56 -6.64 10.20
N TRP A 231 2.73 -7.12 9.27
CA TRP A 231 1.98 -6.22 8.40
C TRP A 231 1.05 -5.29 9.17
N MET A 232 1.00 -4.02 8.78
CA MET A 232 0.06 -3.06 9.34
C MET A 232 -1.38 -3.21 8.82
N PHE A 233 -1.64 -4.05 7.81
CA PHE A 233 -2.99 -4.25 7.26
C PHE A 233 -4.04 -4.63 8.29
N PHE A 234 -3.73 -5.59 9.17
CA PHE A 234 -4.70 -6.08 10.15
C PHE A 234 -4.92 -5.04 11.24
N ILE A 235 -3.85 -4.37 11.68
CA ILE A 235 -3.91 -3.28 12.65
C ILE A 235 -4.76 -2.14 12.13
N GLU A 236 -4.48 -1.63 10.92
CA GLU A 236 -5.25 -0.52 10.34
C GLU A 236 -6.73 -0.89 10.12
N ARG A 237 -7.01 -2.14 9.71
CA ARG A 237 -8.38 -2.62 9.58
C ARG A 237 -9.11 -2.67 10.92
N TYR A 238 -8.43 -3.15 11.96
CA TYR A 238 -8.97 -3.19 13.32
C TYR A 238 -9.22 -1.78 13.87
N LEU A 239 -8.25 -0.87 13.73
CA LEU A 239 -8.43 0.53 14.11
C LEU A 239 -9.56 1.21 13.35
N GLY A 240 -9.73 0.89 12.06
CA GLY A 240 -10.87 1.34 11.26
C GLY A 240 -12.21 0.85 11.81
N LYS A 241 -12.28 -0.40 12.29
CA LYS A 241 -13.45 -0.97 12.96
C LYS A 241 -13.73 -0.25 14.28
N LEU A 242 -12.72 -0.09 15.15
CA LEU A 242 -12.87 0.67 16.40
C LEU A 242 -13.34 2.10 16.17
N LYS A 243 -12.80 2.77 15.15
CA LYS A 243 -13.24 4.12 14.76
C LYS A 243 -14.72 4.18 14.38
N SER A 244 -15.28 3.09 13.84
CA SER A 244 -16.71 3.03 13.51
C SER A 244 -17.62 2.97 14.75
N TYR A 245 -17.08 2.60 15.91
CA TYR A 245 -17.81 2.58 17.18
C TYR A 245 -17.91 3.94 17.86
N VAL A 246 -17.07 4.90 17.46
CA VAL A 246 -17.08 6.25 18.02
C VAL A 246 -18.31 7.02 17.50
N ARG A 247 -19.41 6.92 18.25
CA ARG A 247 -20.66 7.69 18.07
C ARG A 247 -20.60 9.01 18.82
N ASN A 248 -19.93 9.04 19.98
CA ASN A 248 -19.69 10.25 20.76
C ASN A 248 -18.20 10.61 20.76
N ARG A 249 -17.83 11.70 20.08
CA ARG A 249 -16.43 12.17 20.01
C ARG A 249 -15.91 12.79 21.31
N SER A 250 -16.80 13.21 22.20
CA SER A 250 -16.43 13.79 23.50
C SER A 250 -16.03 12.71 24.52
N ARG A 251 -16.38 11.44 24.25
CA ARG A 251 -16.04 10.26 25.08
C ARG A 251 -15.75 9.05 24.19
N PRO A 252 -14.66 9.09 23.39
CA PRO A 252 -14.39 8.09 22.38
C PRO A 252 -14.14 6.69 22.97
N GLU A 253 -13.47 6.58 24.12
CA GLU A 253 -13.16 5.31 24.77
C GLU A 253 -14.43 4.58 25.22
N GLY A 254 -15.34 5.30 25.91
CA GLY A 254 -16.63 4.75 26.32
C GLY A 254 -17.49 4.32 25.12
N SER A 255 -17.51 5.14 24.07
CA SER A 255 -18.24 4.81 22.84
C SER A 255 -17.69 3.56 22.14
N ILE A 256 -16.37 3.35 22.18
CA ILE A 256 -15.73 2.13 21.65
C ILE A 256 -16.09 0.93 22.50
N ALA A 257 -16.01 1.04 23.84
CA ALA A 257 -16.34 -0.05 24.76
C ALA A 257 -17.80 -0.52 24.61
N GLU A 258 -18.75 0.42 24.56
CA GLU A 258 -20.16 0.12 24.34
C GLU A 258 -20.41 -0.53 22.98
N GLY A 259 -19.81 0.01 21.91
CA GLY A 259 -19.94 -0.53 20.55
C GLY A 259 -19.36 -1.94 20.43
N TYR A 260 -18.22 -2.18 21.07
CA TYR A 260 -17.58 -3.50 21.13
C TYR A 260 -18.45 -4.50 21.90
N LEU A 261 -18.96 -4.13 23.09
CA LEU A 261 -19.84 -4.98 23.88
C LEU A 261 -21.12 -5.35 23.11
N ALA A 262 -21.73 -4.38 22.43
CA ALA A 262 -22.92 -4.62 21.61
C ALA A 262 -22.62 -5.61 20.46
N GLU A 263 -21.48 -5.48 19.79
CA GLU A 263 -21.08 -6.42 18.74
C GLU A 263 -20.85 -7.83 19.29
N GLU A 264 -20.11 -7.98 20.39
CA GLU A 264 -19.87 -9.28 21.03
C GLU A 264 -21.17 -9.96 21.45
N CYS A 265 -22.10 -9.22 22.07
CA CYS A 265 -23.43 -9.73 22.42
C CYS A 265 -24.19 -10.21 21.18
N LEU A 266 -24.18 -9.44 20.09
CA LEU A 266 -24.84 -9.84 18.84
C LEU A 266 -24.18 -11.07 18.21
N VAL A 267 -22.85 -11.16 18.23
CA VAL A 267 -22.10 -12.33 17.74
C VAL A 267 -22.45 -13.56 18.59
N PHE A 268 -22.48 -13.43 19.92
CA PHE A 268 -22.86 -14.50 20.83
C PHE A 268 -24.30 -14.98 20.56
N CYS A 269 -25.27 -14.06 20.51
CA CYS A 269 -26.66 -14.36 20.17
C CYS A 269 -26.76 -15.05 18.80
N SER A 270 -26.00 -14.59 17.79
CA SER A 270 -26.01 -15.22 16.46
C SER A 270 -25.51 -16.66 16.50
N ARG A 271 -24.47 -16.97 17.28
CA ARG A 271 -23.96 -18.34 17.45
C ARG A 271 -24.98 -19.21 18.19
N TYR A 272 -25.55 -18.70 19.28
CA TYR A 272 -26.54 -19.41 20.08
C TYR A 272 -27.80 -19.75 19.25
N LEU A 273 -28.33 -18.79 18.49
CA LEU A 273 -29.50 -19.00 17.63
C LEU A 273 -29.19 -19.96 16.47
N ASN A 274 -28.01 -19.85 15.84
CA ASN A 274 -27.61 -20.77 14.76
C ASN A 274 -27.41 -22.22 15.26
N ASP A 275 -26.98 -22.42 16.50
CA ASP A 275 -26.89 -23.76 17.12
C ASP A 275 -28.27 -24.28 17.55
N GLY A 276 -29.20 -23.39 17.89
CA GLY A 276 -30.62 -23.71 18.12
C GLY A 276 -31.35 -24.15 16.85
N GLU A 277 -31.10 -23.47 15.73
CA GLU A 277 -31.69 -23.82 14.43
C GLU A 277 -31.17 -25.16 13.90
N LYS A 278 -29.90 -25.53 14.13
CA LYS A 278 -29.38 -26.87 13.79
C LYS A 278 -30.04 -27.99 14.59
N LYS A 279 -30.57 -27.72 15.78
CA LYS A 279 -31.33 -28.71 16.57
C LYS A 279 -32.79 -28.84 16.12
N GLN A 280 -33.39 -27.79 15.54
CA GLN A 280 -34.76 -27.82 15.01
C GLN A 280 -34.83 -28.23 13.52
N SER A 281 -33.75 -28.07 12.75
CA SER A 281 -33.69 -28.40 11.31
C SER A 281 -33.63 -29.91 10.99
N ARG A 282 -33.57 -30.81 11.98
CA ARG A 282 -33.61 -32.27 11.72
C ARG A 282 -34.99 -32.81 11.28
N SER A 283 -36.01 -31.96 11.16
CA SER A 283 -37.37 -32.38 10.79
C SER A 283 -37.91 -31.84 9.46
N ILE A 284 -37.11 -31.18 8.61
CA ILE A 284 -37.60 -30.75 7.29
C ILE A 284 -36.57 -31.08 6.20
N SER A 285 -36.96 -32.06 5.39
CA SER A 285 -36.20 -32.59 4.26
C SER A 285 -36.11 -31.62 3.07
N SER A 286 -34.92 -31.64 2.47
CA SER A 286 -34.61 -31.46 1.04
C SER A 286 -34.97 -30.15 0.33
N SER A 287 -33.96 -29.30 0.06
CA SER A 287 -33.36 -29.26 -1.29
C SER A 287 -32.13 -28.35 -1.38
N ASN A 288 -31.11 -28.90 -2.03
CA ASN A 288 -29.96 -28.27 -2.70
C ASN A 288 -28.63 -28.01 -1.96
N ARG A 289 -27.68 -28.89 -2.36
CA ARG A 289 -26.22 -28.78 -2.51
C ARG A 289 -25.36 -29.10 -1.28
N LYS A 290 -24.98 -30.38 -1.24
CA LYS A 290 -23.77 -30.89 -0.59
C LYS A 290 -22.54 -30.26 -1.24
N VAL A 291 -21.72 -29.58 -0.46
CA VAL A 291 -20.27 -29.51 -0.70
C VAL A 291 -19.63 -30.25 0.46
N VAL A 292 -18.98 -31.37 0.13
CA VAL A 292 -18.21 -32.18 1.06
C VAL A 292 -16.99 -31.35 1.49
N SER A 293 -16.85 -31.13 2.79
CA SER A 293 -15.56 -30.75 3.37
C SER A 293 -15.33 -31.62 4.60
N ASN A 294 -14.50 -32.65 4.41
CA ASN A 294 -13.77 -33.27 5.51
C ASN A 294 -12.75 -32.23 5.97
N VAL A 295 -13.00 -31.61 7.13
CA VAL A 295 -12.00 -30.81 7.83
C VAL A 295 -12.05 -31.25 9.29
N GLU A 296 -10.97 -31.88 9.73
CA GLU A 296 -10.69 -32.15 11.14
C GLU A 296 -10.83 -30.86 11.96
N LYS A 297 -11.63 -30.94 13.02
CA LYS A 297 -11.93 -29.83 13.91
C LYS A 297 -10.71 -29.48 14.76
N SER A 298 -10.09 -28.33 14.53
CA SER A 298 -9.33 -27.63 15.56
C SER A 298 -10.27 -26.72 16.37
N PRO A 299 -10.26 -26.73 17.72
CA PRO A 299 -11.32 -26.11 18.52
C PRO A 299 -11.18 -24.61 18.75
N ILE A 300 -10.17 -23.93 18.19
CA ILE A 300 -9.80 -22.60 18.69
C ILE A 300 -10.17 -21.45 17.73
N PHE A 301 -10.24 -21.66 16.40
CA PHE A 301 -10.63 -20.58 15.47
C PHE A 301 -11.36 -21.10 14.21
N CYS A 302 -12.69 -21.16 14.25
CA CYS A 302 -13.52 -21.28 13.04
C CYS A 302 -14.26 -19.95 12.80
N GLN A 303 -13.71 -19.06 11.98
CA GLN A 303 -14.44 -17.90 11.47
C GLN A 303 -15.29 -18.28 10.26
N ASN A 304 -16.47 -18.87 10.50
CA ASN A 304 -17.55 -18.84 9.52
C ASN A 304 -18.53 -17.74 9.92
N GLY A 305 -18.28 -16.52 9.44
CA GLY A 305 -19.19 -15.40 9.58
C GLY A 305 -19.40 -14.71 8.23
N TYR A 306 -20.65 -14.65 7.78
CA TYR A 306 -21.05 -13.80 6.65
C TYR A 306 -21.36 -12.39 7.18
N PRO A 307 -20.93 -11.32 6.49
CA PRO A 307 -21.24 -9.96 6.93
C PRO A 307 -22.73 -9.65 6.71
N LEU A 308 -23.44 -9.35 7.80
CA LEU A 308 -24.80 -8.81 7.76
C LEU A 308 -24.77 -7.31 7.44
N GLY A 309 -25.57 -6.91 6.43
CA GLY A 309 -26.13 -5.56 6.31
C GLY A 309 -25.22 -4.48 5.71
N ARG A 310 -25.23 -4.34 4.37
CA ARG A 310 -24.86 -3.08 3.70
C ARG A 310 -26.14 -2.26 3.46
N ARG A 311 -26.24 -1.07 4.05
CA ARG A 311 -27.30 -0.10 3.74
C ARG A 311 -27.26 0.21 2.22
N LYS A 312 -28.31 -0.16 1.47
CA LYS A 312 -28.47 0.25 0.06
C LYS A 312 -28.59 1.78 0.03
N LYS A 313 -27.70 2.47 -0.69
CA LYS A 313 -27.92 3.86 -1.09
C LYS A 313 -29.15 3.89 -2.02
N GLN A 314 -30.25 4.50 -1.57
CA GLN A 314 -31.36 4.85 -2.45
C GLN A 314 -30.83 5.78 -3.55
N ARG A 315 -31.02 5.36 -4.81
CA ARG A 315 -30.97 6.24 -5.97
C ARG A 315 -32.10 7.26 -5.80
N LYS A 316 -31.78 8.54 -5.62
CA LYS A 316 -32.78 9.60 -5.86
C LYS A 316 -32.99 9.70 -7.36
N GLY A 317 -34.18 9.30 -7.80
CA GLY A 317 -34.67 9.48 -9.14
C GLY A 317 -34.89 10.95 -9.47
N LYS A 318 -34.81 11.23 -10.77
CA LYS A 318 -35.18 12.48 -11.43
C LYS A 318 -36.58 12.91 -11.02
N TYR A 319 -36.77 14.21 -10.81
CA TYR A 319 -38.02 14.89 -11.10
C TYR A 319 -37.74 15.96 -12.16
N ILE A 320 -38.53 15.88 -13.22
CA ILE A 320 -38.85 16.87 -14.24
C ILE A 320 -39.61 17.99 -13.48
N VAL A 321 -39.29 19.29 -13.56
CA VAL A 321 -39.30 20.25 -14.68
C VAL A 321 -38.10 21.18 -14.57
#